data_AF-A0AAF0T0Q8-F1
#
_entry.id   AF-A0AAF0T0Q8-F1
#
_cell.length_a   1.000
_cell.length_b   1.000
_cell.length_c   1.000
_cell.angle_alpha   90.00
_cell.angle_beta   90.00
_cell.angle_gamma   90.00
#
_symmetry.space_group_name_H-M   'P 1'
#
loop_
_entity.id
_entity.type
_entity.pdbx_description
1 polymer ?
#
loop_
_entity_poly.entity_id
_entity_poly.type
_entity_poly.pdbx_seq_one_letter_code
_entity_poly.pdbx_strand_id
1 'polypeptide(L)'
;MNRLRPRRGFLASVVTTVAVTTGGFEYASDGPTGPPLDSGTVPADWFECDDVNRPDPDPPDDAPLEPRTYPSSPSSLDDTMVEYVTTFERAYRHNAFLGQYGAEARTVDLRRTDGRVAAVGSATNPDAVMVAIRYDLTTGTGRSSVDSRDRWDIRAVYYVDENVVLRSRYHGLAEELRFEPDPRTQGELVACFD
;
A
#
# COMPACT_ATOMS: atom_id res chain seq x y z
N MET A 1 -28.44 -73.77 37.06
CA MET A 1 -29.86 -73.66 36.71
C MET A 1 -30.15 -72.25 36.21
N ASN A 2 -30.92 -72.18 35.13
CA ASN A 2 -31.67 -71.06 34.55
C ASN A 2 -30.95 -69.86 33.91
N ARG A 3 -31.03 -69.89 32.57
CA ARG A 3 -30.96 -68.78 31.62
C ARG A 3 -31.98 -67.68 31.97
N LEU A 4 -31.62 -66.42 31.70
CA LEU A 4 -32.53 -65.46 31.09
C LEU A 4 -31.80 -64.69 29.99
N ARG A 5 -32.50 -64.59 28.85
CA ARG A 5 -32.08 -64.07 27.55
C ARG A 5 -32.52 -62.58 27.43
N PRO A 6 -32.25 -61.87 26.32
CA PRO A 6 -31.65 -60.54 26.30
C PRO A 6 -32.67 -59.41 26.05
N ARG A 7 -32.27 -58.16 26.24
CA ARG A 7 -32.93 -57.00 25.62
C ARG A 7 -31.93 -56.22 24.78
N ARG A 8 -32.22 -56.22 23.47
CA ARG A 8 -31.63 -55.36 22.44
C ARG A 8 -31.79 -53.90 22.83
N GLY A 9 -30.70 -53.14 22.80
CA GLY A 9 -30.71 -51.69 22.69
C GLY A 9 -29.73 -51.33 21.58
N PHE A 10 -30.24 -51.08 20.38
CA PHE A 10 -29.49 -50.44 19.31
C PHE A 10 -29.28 -48.98 19.72
N LEU A 11 -28.03 -48.59 19.97
CA LEU A 11 -27.64 -47.18 19.99
C LEU A 11 -26.76 -46.95 18.77
N ALA A 12 -27.36 -46.31 17.77
CA ALA A 12 -26.66 -45.80 16.62
C ALA A 12 -25.85 -44.57 17.05
N SER A 13 -24.53 -44.74 17.14
CA SER A 13 -23.61 -43.61 17.32
C SER A 13 -23.50 -42.86 16.01
N VAL A 14 -24.12 -41.69 15.94
CA VAL A 14 -23.88 -40.72 14.86
C VAL A 14 -22.54 -40.06 15.14
N VAL A 15 -21.54 -40.37 14.32
CA VAL A 15 -20.26 -39.64 14.32
C VAL A 15 -20.48 -38.36 13.53
N THR A 16 -20.65 -37.23 14.21
CA THR A 16 -20.61 -35.91 13.60
C THR A 16 -19.16 -35.56 13.31
N THR A 17 -18.73 -35.77 12.07
CA THR A 17 -17.49 -35.19 11.55
C THR A 17 -17.67 -33.68 11.46
N VAL A 18 -17.06 -32.95 12.41
CA VAL A 18 -16.87 -31.51 12.29
C VAL A 18 -15.77 -31.30 11.26
N ALA A 19 -16.17 -31.03 10.02
CA ALA A 19 -15.25 -30.50 9.02
C ALA A 19 -14.88 -29.08 9.47
N VAL A 20 -13.69 -28.93 10.05
CA VAL A 20 -13.07 -27.62 10.26
C VAL A 20 -12.64 -27.15 8.87
N THR A 21 -13.51 -26.40 8.21
CA THR A 21 -13.10 -25.59 7.06
C THR A 21 -12.17 -24.53 7.60
N THR A 22 -10.87 -24.71 7.42
CA THR A 22 -9.91 -23.61 7.50
C THR A 22 -10.37 -22.59 6.49
N GLY A 23 -11.06 -21.55 6.96
CA GLY A 23 -11.39 -20.37 6.18
C GLY A 23 -10.09 -19.71 5.78
N GLY A 24 -9.58 -20.08 4.60
CA GLY A 24 -8.67 -19.25 3.86
C GLY A 24 -9.45 -17.99 3.52
N PHE A 25 -9.13 -16.91 4.21
CA PHE A 25 -9.47 -15.57 3.77
C PHE A 25 -8.60 -15.32 2.53
N GLU A 26 -9.09 -15.80 1.38
CA GLU A 26 -8.71 -15.26 0.09
C GLU A 26 -9.27 -13.84 0.06
N TYR A 27 -8.46 -12.88 0.52
CA TYR A 27 -8.63 -11.51 0.08
C TYR A 27 -8.35 -11.53 -1.42
N ALA A 28 -9.40 -11.71 -2.22
CA ALA A 28 -9.38 -11.35 -3.62
C ALA A 28 -9.20 -9.82 -3.64
N SER A 29 -7.94 -9.39 -3.74
CA SER A 29 -7.62 -8.07 -4.24
C SER A 29 -8.07 -8.05 -5.68
N ASP A 30 -9.31 -7.63 -5.93
CA ASP A 30 -9.77 -7.22 -7.25
C ASP A 30 -9.03 -5.93 -7.63
N GLY A 31 -7.74 -6.06 -7.96
CA GLY A 31 -7.05 -5.09 -8.78
C GLY A 31 -7.65 -5.14 -10.19
N PRO A 32 -7.66 -4.03 -10.94
CA PRO A 32 -8.18 -4.03 -12.29
C PRO A 32 -7.46 -5.11 -13.11
N THR A 33 -8.20 -6.16 -13.49
CA THR A 33 -7.72 -7.20 -14.40
C THR A 33 -7.82 -6.64 -15.82
N GLY A 34 -7.00 -5.62 -16.10
CA GLY A 34 -6.90 -5.03 -17.42
C GLY A 34 -6.22 -6.00 -18.41
N PRO A 35 -6.46 -5.85 -19.73
CA PRO A 35 -5.72 -6.58 -20.74
C PRO A 35 -4.20 -6.42 -20.54
N PRO A 36 -3.39 -7.40 -20.97
CA PRO A 36 -1.94 -7.31 -20.86
C PRO A 36 -1.43 -5.98 -21.45
N LEU A 37 -0.56 -5.30 -20.70
CA LEU A 37 0.01 -4.01 -21.09
C LEU A 37 1.04 -4.22 -22.21
N ASP A 38 0.61 -4.23 -23.47
CA ASP A 38 1.49 -4.42 -24.64
C ASP A 38 2.60 -3.35 -24.72
N SER A 39 2.34 -2.13 -24.24
CA SER A 39 3.33 -1.04 -24.14
C SER A 39 4.08 -1.00 -22.80
N GLY A 40 3.63 -1.76 -21.80
CA GLY A 40 4.08 -1.64 -20.42
C GLY A 40 3.58 -0.37 -19.68
N THR A 41 3.00 0.61 -20.37
CA THR A 41 2.36 1.78 -19.76
C THR A 41 0.89 1.52 -19.48
N VAL A 42 0.30 2.25 -18.54
CA VAL A 42 -1.12 2.15 -18.25
C VAL A 42 -1.90 3.11 -19.16
N PRO A 43 -3.00 2.68 -19.80
CA PRO A 43 -3.84 3.58 -20.59
C PRO A 43 -4.42 4.71 -19.74
N ALA A 44 -4.44 5.93 -20.28
CA ALA A 44 -4.94 7.10 -19.56
C ALA A 44 -6.44 7.01 -19.22
N ASP A 45 -7.22 6.26 -20.01
CA ASP A 45 -8.66 6.04 -19.81
C ASP A 45 -8.99 4.98 -18.75
N TRP A 46 -7.98 4.33 -18.15
CA TRP A 46 -8.21 3.39 -17.05
C TRP A 46 -8.50 4.04 -15.71
N PHE A 47 -8.22 5.34 -15.57
CA PHE A 47 -8.37 6.06 -14.32
C PHE A 47 -9.16 7.33 -14.52
N GLU A 48 -10.12 7.57 -13.62
CA GLU A 48 -10.82 8.85 -13.52
C GLU A 48 -10.12 9.68 -12.43
N CYS A 49 -9.74 10.92 -12.73
CA CYS A 49 -9.01 11.75 -11.78
C CYS A 49 -9.79 12.05 -10.48
N ASP A 50 -11.12 11.90 -10.51
CA ASP A 50 -11.99 12.01 -9.33
C ASP A 50 -11.80 10.83 -8.35
N ASP A 51 -11.22 9.71 -8.80
CA ASP A 51 -10.93 8.51 -8.00
C ASP A 51 -9.55 8.54 -7.32
N VAL A 52 -8.87 9.70 -7.29
CA VAL A 52 -7.57 9.82 -6.62
C VAL A 52 -7.71 9.49 -5.13
N ASN A 53 -7.12 8.37 -4.73
CA ASN A 53 -7.13 7.87 -3.37
C ASN A 53 -5.83 8.26 -2.64
N ARG A 54 -5.75 9.51 -2.20
CA ARG A 54 -4.64 9.99 -1.35
C ARG A 54 -5.13 10.68 -0.08
N PRO A 55 -4.39 10.55 1.04
CA PRO A 55 -4.70 11.28 2.26
C PRO A 55 -4.62 12.81 2.07
N ASP A 56 -5.75 13.49 2.21
CA ASP A 56 -5.84 14.95 2.16
C ASP A 56 -6.68 15.46 3.34
N PRO A 57 -6.12 15.42 4.57
CA PRO A 57 -6.85 15.85 5.75
C PRO A 57 -6.97 17.37 5.80
N ASP A 58 -8.12 17.86 6.25
CA ASP A 58 -8.26 19.26 6.61
C ASP A 58 -7.27 19.64 7.72
N PRO A 59 -6.68 20.86 7.68
CA PRO A 59 -5.83 21.33 8.75
C PRO A 59 -6.67 21.43 10.04
N PRO A 60 -6.31 20.73 11.13
CA PRO A 60 -7.07 20.83 12.35
C PRO A 60 -6.81 22.17 13.04
N ASP A 61 -7.85 22.75 13.64
CA ASP A 61 -7.71 23.98 14.44
C ASP A 61 -6.69 23.76 15.58
N ASP A 62 -5.75 24.70 15.72
CA ASP A 62 -4.68 24.68 16.73
C ASP A 62 -3.82 23.39 16.74
N ALA A 63 -3.72 22.70 15.61
CA ALA A 63 -2.89 21.51 15.50
C ALA A 63 -1.39 21.84 15.51
N PRO A 64 -0.56 20.97 16.11
CA PRO A 64 0.89 21.13 16.10
C PRO A 64 1.56 20.77 14.76
N LEU A 65 0.83 20.09 13.86
CA LEU A 65 1.29 19.70 12.54
C LEU A 65 0.25 20.13 11.51
N GLU A 66 0.71 20.68 10.39
CA GLU A 66 -0.10 21.07 9.24
C GLU A 66 0.02 20.01 8.12
N PRO A 67 -1.03 19.78 7.32
CA PRO A 67 -0.95 18.94 6.13
C PRO A 67 0.19 19.36 5.21
N ARG A 68 0.90 18.38 4.63
CA ARG A 68 1.96 18.62 3.65
C ARG A 68 1.40 18.62 2.24
N THR A 69 1.80 19.60 1.47
CA THR A 69 1.52 19.67 0.03
C THR A 69 2.25 18.54 -0.71
N TYR A 70 1.53 17.85 -1.59
CA TYR A 70 2.10 16.90 -2.52
C TYR A 70 2.93 17.61 -3.60
N PRO A 71 4.01 17.00 -4.12
CA PRO A 71 4.74 17.58 -5.24
C PRO A 71 3.84 17.61 -6.48
N SER A 72 4.03 18.62 -7.34
CA SER A 72 3.38 18.73 -8.65
C SER A 72 3.86 17.64 -9.61
N SER A 73 3.35 17.60 -10.85
CA SER A 73 3.87 16.68 -11.88
C SER A 73 5.40 16.82 -12.04
N PRO A 74 6.15 15.72 -12.16
CA PRO A 74 7.60 15.78 -12.39
C PRO A 74 7.91 16.41 -13.75
N SER A 75 8.94 17.24 -13.82
CA SER A 75 9.36 17.88 -15.09
C SER A 75 10.05 16.92 -16.07
N SER A 76 10.52 15.77 -15.57
CA SER A 76 11.22 14.74 -16.33
C SER A 76 11.15 13.39 -15.61
N LEU A 77 11.25 12.31 -16.39
CA LEU A 77 11.20 10.93 -15.91
C LEU A 77 12.62 10.30 -15.88
N ASP A 78 13.54 10.95 -15.17
CA ASP A 78 14.96 10.55 -15.08
C ASP A 78 15.33 9.96 -13.70
N ASP A 79 16.63 9.84 -13.41
CA ASP A 79 17.12 9.29 -12.14
C ASP A 79 16.70 10.09 -10.90
N THR A 80 16.23 11.33 -11.06
CA THR A 80 15.67 12.16 -9.96
C THR A 80 14.31 11.65 -9.48
N MET A 81 13.69 10.72 -10.19
CA MET A 81 12.37 10.16 -9.83
C MET A 81 12.34 9.43 -8.49
N VAL A 82 13.49 8.93 -8.01
CA VAL A 82 13.60 8.40 -6.65
C VAL A 82 13.36 9.50 -5.60
N GLU A 83 13.88 10.71 -5.83
CA GLU A 83 13.69 11.85 -4.92
C GLU A 83 12.26 12.41 -5.01
N TYR A 84 11.71 12.48 -6.22
CA TYR A 84 10.31 12.83 -6.44
C TYR A 84 9.37 11.93 -5.63
N VAL A 85 9.48 10.61 -5.80
CA VAL A 85 8.64 9.63 -5.10
C VAL A 85 8.89 9.63 -3.59
N THR A 86 10.12 9.91 -3.16
CA THR A 86 10.42 10.06 -1.72
C THR A 86 9.71 11.27 -1.12
N THR A 87 9.68 12.39 -1.85
CA THR A 87 8.95 13.60 -1.45
C THR A 87 7.45 13.35 -1.43
N PHE A 88 6.95 12.62 -2.43
CA PHE A 88 5.55 12.22 -2.50
C PHE A 88 5.17 11.31 -1.31
N GLU A 89 5.93 10.26 -1.01
CA GLU A 89 5.64 9.34 0.10
C GLU A 89 5.78 10.04 1.47
N ARG A 90 6.68 11.03 1.60
CA ARG A 90 6.74 11.90 2.78
C ARG A 90 5.43 12.63 3.02
N ALA A 91 4.87 13.26 1.98
CA ALA A 91 3.56 13.93 2.07
C ALA A 91 2.46 12.90 2.38
N TYR A 92 2.44 11.78 1.65
CA TYR A 92 1.46 10.71 1.83
C TYR A 92 1.41 10.18 3.27
N ARG A 93 2.56 9.84 3.85
CA ARG A 93 2.63 9.31 5.22
C ARG A 93 2.33 10.36 6.28
N HIS A 94 2.76 11.59 6.05
CA HIS A 94 2.47 12.71 6.94
C HIS A 94 0.96 12.98 7.00
N ASN A 95 0.33 13.11 5.85
CA ASN A 95 -1.10 13.40 5.73
C ASN A 95 -1.95 12.21 6.19
N ALA A 96 -1.54 10.96 5.91
CA ALA A 96 -2.21 9.78 6.46
C ALA A 96 -2.21 9.78 7.99
N PHE A 97 -1.08 10.13 8.61
CA PHE A 97 -0.96 10.17 10.06
C PHE A 97 -1.78 11.32 10.66
N LEU A 98 -1.76 12.49 10.02
CA LEU A 98 -2.63 13.61 10.41
C LEU A 98 -4.11 13.24 10.30
N GLY A 99 -4.56 12.64 9.18
CA GLY A 99 -5.94 12.22 9.02
C GLY A 99 -6.38 11.18 10.06
N GLN A 100 -5.45 10.33 10.52
CA GLN A 100 -5.74 9.33 11.54
C GLN A 100 -5.79 9.90 12.98
N TYR A 101 -4.89 10.82 13.33
CA TYR A 101 -4.68 11.26 14.72
C TYR A 101 -5.07 12.73 14.98
N GLY A 102 -5.35 13.51 13.95
CA GLY A 102 -5.74 14.92 14.03
C GLY A 102 -4.82 15.73 14.95
N ALA A 103 -5.43 16.47 15.89
CA ALA A 103 -4.73 17.29 16.87
C ALA A 103 -3.81 16.51 17.85
N GLU A 104 -3.94 15.18 17.93
CA GLU A 104 -3.02 14.35 18.72
C GLU A 104 -1.68 14.10 18.01
N ALA A 105 -1.60 14.24 16.68
CA ALA A 105 -0.39 14.02 15.90
C ALA A 105 0.71 15.01 16.31
N ARG A 106 1.95 14.57 16.51
CA ARG A 106 3.07 15.44 16.95
C ARG A 106 4.31 15.34 16.09
N THR A 107 4.63 14.14 15.62
CA THR A 107 5.84 13.91 14.84
C THR A 107 5.56 12.91 13.75
N VAL A 108 6.01 13.21 12.54
CA VAL A 108 6.12 12.27 11.43
C VAL A 108 7.41 12.58 10.71
N ASP A 109 8.35 11.64 10.75
CA ASP A 109 9.61 11.74 10.01
C ASP A 109 9.81 10.49 9.16
N LEU A 110 10.16 10.70 7.89
CA LEU A 110 10.43 9.63 6.94
C LEU A 110 11.83 9.81 6.36
N ARG A 111 12.65 8.78 6.59
CA ARG A 111 14.02 8.71 6.13
C ARG A 111 14.19 7.59 5.11
N ARG A 112 14.37 7.95 3.83
CA ARG A 112 14.73 6.97 2.79
C ARG A 112 16.07 6.32 3.15
N THR A 113 16.11 5.00 3.11
CA THR A 113 17.32 4.20 3.31
C THR A 113 17.84 3.62 2.00
N ASP A 114 16.96 3.41 1.02
CA ASP A 114 17.34 2.89 -0.30
C ASP A 114 16.30 3.27 -1.36
N GLY A 115 16.67 3.21 -2.64
CA GLY A 115 15.80 3.56 -3.75
C GLY A 115 16.29 3.03 -5.08
N ARG A 116 15.35 2.64 -5.94
CA ARG A 116 15.60 2.11 -7.27
C ARG A 116 14.59 2.65 -8.25
N VAL A 117 15.04 2.99 -9.46
CA VAL A 117 14.20 3.38 -10.59
C VAL A 117 14.43 2.44 -11.77
N ALA A 118 13.39 2.22 -12.58
CA ALA A 118 13.48 1.55 -13.87
C ALA A 118 12.56 2.24 -14.88
N ALA A 119 13.09 2.49 -16.08
CA ALA A 119 12.33 2.98 -17.21
C ALA A 119 11.30 1.94 -17.68
N VAL A 120 10.14 2.44 -18.13
CA VAL A 120 9.13 1.70 -18.89
C VAL A 120 9.09 2.29 -20.30
N GLY A 121 9.09 1.43 -21.31
CA GLY A 121 9.26 1.85 -22.70
C GLY A 121 10.74 2.06 -23.03
N SER A 122 11.08 3.25 -23.53
CA SER A 122 12.46 3.58 -23.93
C SER A 122 13.36 3.88 -22.74
N ALA A 123 14.59 3.33 -22.75
CA ALA A 123 15.57 3.58 -21.69
C ALA A 123 16.12 5.03 -21.68
N THR A 124 16.06 5.73 -22.82
CA THR A 124 16.61 7.10 -22.97
C THR A 124 15.54 8.18 -22.94
N ASN A 125 14.29 7.83 -23.21
CA ASN A 125 13.15 8.73 -23.15
C ASN A 125 11.93 7.93 -22.68
N PRO A 126 11.90 7.56 -21.39
CA PRO A 126 10.85 6.69 -20.86
C PRO A 126 9.48 7.34 -20.97
N ASP A 127 8.50 6.53 -21.34
CA ASP A 127 7.09 6.94 -21.34
C ASP A 127 6.53 6.92 -19.91
N ALA A 128 7.10 6.07 -19.05
CA ALA A 128 6.81 5.97 -17.63
C ALA A 128 8.01 5.42 -16.86
N VAL A 129 7.97 5.51 -15.53
CA VAL A 129 8.97 4.91 -14.65
C VAL A 129 8.34 4.10 -13.54
N MET A 130 9.03 3.03 -13.15
CA MET A 130 8.77 2.27 -11.93
C MET A 130 9.79 2.70 -10.88
N VAL A 131 9.33 3.05 -9.68
CA VAL A 131 10.19 3.48 -8.59
C VAL A 131 9.89 2.67 -7.34
N ALA A 132 10.89 2.02 -6.78
CA ALA A 132 10.79 1.31 -5.51
C ALA A 132 11.64 2.03 -4.47
N ILE A 133 11.05 2.36 -3.32
CA ILE A 133 11.76 3.00 -2.20
C ILE A 133 11.70 2.13 -0.95
N ARG A 134 12.77 2.18 -0.16
CA ARG A 134 12.83 1.65 1.21
C ARG A 134 13.08 2.80 2.17
N TYR A 135 12.35 2.83 3.28
CA TYR A 135 12.47 3.90 4.24
C TYR A 135 12.10 3.47 5.66
N ASP A 136 12.59 4.26 6.62
CA ASP A 136 12.18 4.20 8.01
C ASP A 136 11.21 5.34 8.30
N LEU A 137 10.27 5.09 9.21
CA LEU A 137 9.23 6.04 9.57
C LEU A 137 9.10 6.12 11.09
N THR A 138 9.33 7.31 11.62
CA THR A 138 9.10 7.66 13.01
C THR A 138 7.80 8.44 13.13
N THR A 139 6.90 8.00 14.01
CA THR A 139 5.62 8.67 14.25
C THR A 139 5.38 8.86 15.74
N GLY A 140 4.73 9.95 16.16
CA GLY A 140 4.48 10.23 17.57
C GLY A 140 3.19 11.01 17.80
N THR A 141 2.52 10.68 18.91
CA THR A 141 1.30 11.36 19.38
C THR A 141 1.53 12.03 20.73
N GLY A 142 0.73 13.04 21.08
CA GLY A 142 0.89 13.83 22.30
C GLY A 142 0.62 13.12 23.63
N ARG A 143 0.32 11.82 23.65
CA ARG A 143 0.01 11.07 24.88
C ARG A 143 1.22 10.77 25.77
N SER A 144 2.46 10.85 25.25
CA SER A 144 3.72 10.92 26.00
C SER A 144 4.90 11.15 25.05
N SER A 145 5.95 11.84 25.48
CA SER A 145 7.22 12.02 24.70
C SER A 145 8.02 10.73 24.50
N VAL A 146 7.54 9.61 25.04
CA VAL A 146 8.10 8.26 24.93
C VAL A 146 7.36 7.41 23.87
N ASP A 147 6.28 7.94 23.27
CA ASP A 147 5.41 7.21 22.36
C ASP A 147 5.84 7.26 20.88
N SER A 148 7.07 7.72 20.58
CA SER A 148 7.57 7.65 19.22
C SER A 148 7.67 6.19 18.78
N ARG A 149 6.88 5.82 17.77
CA ARG A 149 6.90 4.50 17.15
C ARG A 149 7.76 4.57 15.90
N ASP A 150 8.88 3.86 15.96
CA ASP A 150 9.75 3.63 14.82
C ASP A 150 9.32 2.38 14.07
N ARG A 151 9.16 2.53 12.76
CA ARG A 151 8.92 1.43 11.83
C ARG A 151 10.03 1.44 10.79
N TRP A 152 10.68 0.30 10.63
CA TRP A 152 11.88 0.16 9.81
C TRP A 152 11.56 -0.67 8.57
N ASP A 153 12.38 -0.51 7.53
CA ASP A 153 12.32 -1.32 6.30
C ASP A 153 10.92 -1.31 5.64
N ILE A 154 10.24 -0.16 5.66
CA ILE A 154 8.97 -0.01 4.94
C ILE A 154 9.29 0.18 3.46
N ARG A 155 8.50 -0.47 2.60
CA ARG A 155 8.67 -0.44 1.15
C ARG A 155 7.39 0.00 0.45
N ALA A 156 7.59 0.81 -0.57
CA ALA A 156 6.54 1.24 -1.47
C ALA A 156 7.06 1.20 -2.90
N VAL A 157 6.18 0.81 -3.83
CA VAL A 157 6.47 0.80 -5.26
C VAL A 157 5.49 1.74 -5.94
N TYR A 158 6.01 2.50 -6.90
CA TYR A 158 5.29 3.50 -7.65
C TYR A 158 5.45 3.26 -9.13
N TYR A 159 4.38 3.56 -9.85
CA TYR A 159 4.40 3.81 -11.29
C TYR A 159 4.10 5.29 -11.48
N VAL A 160 4.89 5.96 -12.32
CA VAL A 160 4.71 7.38 -12.65
C VAL A 160 4.83 7.58 -14.15
N ASP A 161 3.84 8.22 -14.75
CA ASP A 161 3.92 8.74 -16.11
C ASP A 161 3.51 10.22 -16.14
N GLU A 162 3.27 10.75 -17.34
CA GLU A 162 2.88 12.15 -17.52
C GLU A 162 1.48 12.47 -16.97
N ASN A 163 0.60 11.47 -16.82
CA ASN A 163 -0.81 11.64 -16.46
C ASN A 163 -1.13 11.18 -15.03
N VAL A 164 -0.50 10.11 -14.54
CA VAL A 164 -0.89 9.47 -13.28
C VAL A 164 0.29 9.02 -12.43
N VAL A 165 0.03 8.94 -11.12
CA VAL A 165 0.89 8.28 -10.13
C VAL A 165 0.09 7.15 -9.48
N LEU A 166 0.60 5.93 -9.59
CA LEU A 166 0.04 4.76 -8.93
C LEU A 166 0.96 4.31 -7.80
N ARG A 167 0.37 3.94 -6.67
CA ARG A 167 1.10 3.51 -5.48
C ARG A 167 0.67 2.11 -5.06
N SER A 168 1.63 1.22 -4.87
CA SER A 168 1.39 -0.09 -4.27
C SER A 168 2.22 -0.25 -3.00
N ARG A 169 1.65 -0.98 -2.03
CA ARG A 169 2.33 -1.26 -0.76
C ARG A 169 2.90 -2.67 -0.78
N TYR A 170 4.18 -2.78 -0.48
CA TYR A 170 4.80 -4.08 -0.28
C TYR A 170 4.60 -4.56 1.16
N HIS A 171 4.10 -5.79 1.31
CA HIS A 171 3.87 -6.45 2.59
C HIS A 171 4.80 -7.64 2.83
N GLY A 172 5.71 -7.95 1.90
CA GLY A 172 6.61 -9.10 2.00
C GLY A 172 7.93 -8.79 2.72
N LEU A 173 8.78 -9.82 2.81
CA LEU A 173 10.17 -9.74 3.28
C LEU A 173 11.07 -10.16 2.12
N ALA A 174 11.57 -9.21 1.34
CA ALA A 174 12.62 -9.46 0.34
C ALA A 174 13.90 -8.78 0.80
N GLU A 175 15.08 -9.28 0.48
CA GLU A 175 16.31 -8.54 0.81
C GLU A 175 16.54 -7.37 -0.16
N GLU A 176 16.14 -7.55 -1.42
CA GLU A 176 16.32 -6.60 -2.50
C GLU A 176 15.07 -5.73 -2.74
N LEU A 177 15.28 -4.52 -3.25
CA LEU A 177 14.22 -3.65 -3.78
C LEU A 177 13.72 -4.18 -5.12
N ARG A 178 12.47 -4.65 -5.12
CA ARG A 178 11.74 -5.15 -6.28
C ARG A 178 10.58 -4.23 -6.61
N PHE A 179 10.11 -4.32 -7.85
CA PHE A 179 8.91 -3.62 -8.33
C PHE A 179 7.66 -4.49 -8.12
N GLU A 180 7.56 -5.09 -6.93
CA GLU A 180 6.46 -5.96 -6.54
C GLU A 180 5.83 -5.40 -5.25
N PRO A 181 4.49 -5.42 -5.09
CA PRO A 181 3.51 -5.70 -6.14
C PRO A 181 3.55 -4.61 -7.24
N ASP A 182 3.22 -4.99 -8.47
CA ASP A 182 3.25 -4.07 -9.62
C ASP A 182 2.11 -3.03 -9.51
N PRO A 183 2.42 -1.73 -9.35
CA PRO A 183 1.40 -0.69 -9.19
C PRO A 183 0.46 -0.56 -10.38
N ARG A 184 0.86 -1.00 -11.57
CA ARG A 184 0.02 -0.93 -12.78
C ARG A 184 -1.17 -1.89 -12.75
N THR A 185 -1.12 -2.90 -11.87
CA THR A 185 -2.18 -3.92 -11.73
C THR A 185 -2.76 -3.99 -10.32
N GLN A 186 -1.96 -3.62 -9.32
CA GLN A 186 -2.29 -3.75 -7.89
C GLN A 186 -2.08 -2.44 -7.13
N GLY A 187 -1.84 -1.33 -7.83
CA GLY A 187 -1.67 -0.02 -7.23
C GLY A 187 -2.96 0.76 -7.17
N GLU A 188 -2.98 1.74 -6.28
CA GLU A 188 -4.05 2.74 -6.16
C GLU A 188 -3.62 4.01 -6.87
N LEU A 189 -4.55 4.68 -7.54
CA LEU A 189 -4.34 6.02 -8.09
C LEU A 189 -4.14 7.01 -6.94
N VAL A 190 -2.97 7.65 -6.87
CA VAL A 190 -2.64 8.61 -5.81
C VAL A 190 -2.34 10.02 -6.34
N ALA A 191 -2.19 10.20 -7.65
CA ALA A 191 -2.22 11.51 -8.28
C ALA A 191 -2.66 11.39 -9.74
N CYS A 192 -3.31 12.44 -10.21
CA CYS A 192 -3.67 12.67 -11.60
C CYS A 192 -3.14 14.05 -12.01
N PHE A 193 -2.73 14.20 -13.25
CA PHE A 193 -2.20 15.42 -13.84
C PHE A 193 -2.94 15.72 -15.15
N ASP A 194 -3.25 17.01 -15.37
CA ASP A 194 -3.92 17.53 -16.58
C ASP A 194 -2.92 18.06 -17.62
#